data_AF-A0A0E3C1G4-F1
#
_entry.id   AF-A0A0E3C1G4-F1
#
_cell.length_a   1.000
_cell.length_b   1.000
_cell.length_c   1.000
_cell.angle_alpha   90.00
_cell.angle_beta   90.00
_cell.angle_gamma   90.00
#
_symmetry.space_group_name_H-M   'P 1'
#
loop_
_entity.id
_entity.type
_entity.pdbx_description
1 polymer ?
#
loop_
_entity_poly.entity_id
_entity_poly.type
_entity_poly.pdbx_seq_one_letter_code
_entity_poly.pdbx_strand_id
1 'polypeptide(L)' 'MNNRYNITHVDAHGVRRRLVIGAPSRELACVCVETLYGAAWYLSAVKA' A
#
# COMPACT_ATOMS: atom_id res chain seq x y z
N MET A 1 -13.24 -9.79 -11.21
CA MET A 1 -13.11 -9.74 -9.73
C MET A 1 -12.34 -8.50 -9.35
N ASN A 2 -12.85 -7.66 -8.45
CA ASN A 2 -12.08 -6.54 -7.89
C ASN A 2 -11.95 -6.75 -6.38
N ASN A 3 -10.88 -7.42 -5.95
CA ASN A 3 -10.62 -7.67 -4.54
C ASN A 3 -10.14 -6.36 -3.89
N ARG A 4 -10.54 -6.12 -2.64
CA ARG A 4 -10.09 -4.94 -1.89
C ARG A 4 -8.99 -5.35 -0.91
N TYR A 5 -7.89 -4.62 -0.93
CA TYR A 5 -6.75 -4.82 -0.04
C TYR A 5 -6.54 -3.59 0.83
N ASN A 6 -6.44 -3.82 2.14
CA ASN A 6 -6.09 -2.78 3.10
C ASN A 6 -4.57 -2.73 3.25
N ILE A 7 -3.98 -1.57 2.99
CA ILE A 7 -2.54 -1.35 3.08
C ILE A 7 -2.30 -0.29 4.15
N THR A 8 -1.43 -0.60 5.11
CA THR A 8 -1.06 0.33 6.17
C THR A 8 0.36 0.82 5.95
N HIS A 9 0.50 2.12 5.78
CA HIS A 9 1.78 2.80 5.69
C HIS A 9 2.14 3.45 7.02
N VAL A 10 3.41 3.33 7.45
CA VAL A 10 3.93 4.02 8.63
C VAL A 10 5.20 4.75 8.22
N ASP A 11 5.15 6.07 8.05
CA ASP A 11 6.36 6.80 7.62
C ASP A 11 7.45 6.84 8.69
N ALA A 12 8.61 7.40 8.32
CA ALA A 12 9.77 7.52 9.20
C ALA A 12 9.51 8.36 10.48
N HIS A 13 8.43 9.16 10.50
CA HIS A 13 7.99 9.92 11.68
C HIS A 13 6.94 9.17 12.52
N GLY A 14 6.61 7.93 12.16
CA GLY A 14 5.61 7.11 12.82
C GLY A 14 4.17 7.43 12.42
N VAL A 15 3.94 8.26 11.40
CA VAL A 15 2.58 8.61 10.97
C VAL A 15 1.97 7.44 10.21
N ARG A 16 0.85 6.95 10.74
CA ARG A 16 0.11 5.82 10.17
C ARG A 16 -0.93 6.30 9.18
N ARG A 17 -0.85 5.84 7.92
CA ARG A 17 -1.84 6.10 6.86
C ARG A 17 -2.42 4.77 6.40
N ARG A 18 -3.75 4.70 6.25
CA ARG A 18 -4.44 3.52 5.72
C ARG A 18 -4.96 3.82 4.34
N LEU A 19 -4.76 2.87 3.44
CA LEU A 19 -5.25 2.93 2.07
C LEU A 19 -6.02 1.65 1.76
N VAL A 20 -7.13 1.81 1.02
CA VAL A 20 -7.87 0.69 0.44
C VAL A 20 -7.67 0.74 -1.06
N ILE A 21 -7.09 -0.30 -1.64
CA ILE A 21 -6.94 -0.45 -3.09
C ILE A 21 -7.79 -1.59 -3.60
N GLY A 22 -8.53 -1.33 -4.68
CA GLY A 22 -9.13 -2.37 -5.51
C GLY A 22 -8.10 -2.89 -6.50
N ALA A 23 -7.82 -4.19 -6.47
CA ALA A 23 -6.92 -4.85 -7.41
C ALA A 23 -7.35 -6.29 -7.68
N PRO A 24 -6.95 -6.87 -8.81
CA PRO A 24 -7.22 -8.28 -9.10
C PRO A 24 -6.36 -9.23 -8.25
N SER A 25 -5.19 -8.81 -7.76
CA SER A 25 -4.31 -9.60 -6.88
C SER A 25 -3.58 -8.72 -5.86
N ARG A 26 -2.97 -9.35 -4.84
CA ARG A 26 -2.20 -8.64 -3.80
C ARG A 26 -0.93 -8.01 -4.37
N GLU A 27 -0.26 -8.70 -5.29
CA GLU A 27 0.95 -8.22 -5.96
C GLU A 27 0.67 -6.96 -6.77
N LEU A 28 -0.44 -6.96 -7.52
CA LEU A 28 -0.89 -5.78 -8.27
C LEU A 28 -1.29 -4.63 -7.34
N ALA A 29 -1.94 -4.92 -6.20
CA ALA A 29 -2.23 -3.89 -5.20
C ALA A 29 -0.96 -3.20 -4.69
N CYS A 30 0.09 -3.99 -4.42
CA CYS A 30 1.40 -3.49 -4.00
C CYS A 30 2.08 -2.60 -5.06
N VAL A 31 2.10 -3.04 -6.33
CA VAL A 31 2.68 -2.25 -7.44
C VAL A 31 1.90 -0.94 -7.64
N CYS A 32 0.57 -0.96 -7.54
CA CYS A 32 -0.25 0.25 -7.61
C CYS A 32 0.10 1.23 -6.49
N VAL A 33 0.29 0.75 -5.26
CA VAL A 33 0.73 1.60 -4.14
C VAL A 33 2.09 2.23 -4.40
N GLU A 34 3.06 1.42 -4.83
CA GLU A 34 4.41 1.87 -5.16
C GLU A 34 4.39 2.92 -6.28
N THR A 35 3.52 2.76 -7.27
CA THR A 35 3.35 3.72 -8.38
C THR A 35 2.71 5.04 -7.92
N LEU A 36 1.67 4.98 -7.08
CA LEU A 36 0.92 6.16 -6.63
C LEU A 36 1.69 7.03 -5.64
N TYR A 37 2.45 6.40 -4.75
CA TYR A 37 3.10 7.10 -3.63
C TYR A 37 4.63 7.05 -3.67
N GLY A 38 5.21 6.34 -4.64
CA GLY A 38 6.65 6.14 -4.79
C GLY A 38 7.20 5.03 -3.88
N ALA A 39 8.37 4.50 -4.27
CA ALA A 39 9.05 3.41 -3.58
C ALA A 39 9.34 3.72 -2.10
N ALA A 40 9.67 4.98 -1.78
CA ALA A 40 9.94 5.41 -0.41
C ALA A 40 8.72 5.23 0.52
N TRP A 41 7.51 5.45 0.01
CA TRP A 41 6.27 5.25 0.76
C TRP A 41 5.90 3.76 0.88
N TYR A 42 6.23 2.95 -0.14
CA TYR A 42 5.94 1.52 -0.12
C TYR A 42 6.89 0.74 0.82
N LEU A 43 8.17 1.13 0.90
CA LEU A 43 9.16 0.49 1.78
C LEU A 43 8.86 0.69 3.27
N SER A 44 8.24 1.80 3.63
CA SER A 44 7.76 2.10 4.98
C SER A 44 6.34 1.56 5.25
N ALA A 45 5.74 0.83 4.30
CA ALA A 45 4.44 0.19 4.52
C ALA A 45 4.57 -1.16 5.23
N VAL A 46 3.79 -1.34 6.29
CA VAL A 46 3.68 -2.60 7.01
C VAL A 46 2.85 -3.55 6.15
N LYS A 47 3.53 -4.54 5.57
CA LYS A 47 2.90 -5.67 4.86
C LYS A 47 2.38 -6.65 5.90
N ALA A 48 1.15 -6.45 6.37
CA ALA A 48 0.36 -7.48 7.06
C ALA A 48 -0.36 -8.32 5.99
#